data_AF-A0A316FXX6-F1
#
_entry.id   AF-A0A316FXX6-F1
#
_cell.length_a   1.000
_cell.length_b   1.000
_cell.length_c   1.000
_cell.angle_alpha   90.00
_cell.angle_beta   90.00
_cell.angle_gamma   90.00
#
_symmetry.space_group_name_H-M   'P 1'
#
loop_
_entity.id
_entity.type
_entity.pdbx_description
1 polymer ?
#
loop_
_entity_poly.entity_id
_entity_poly.type
_entity_poly.pdbx_seq_one_letter_code
_entity_poly.pdbx_strand_id
1 'polypeptide(L)'
;MTNFLGAGKMGMMGVGDPSRMRLLEPGEVFEVRSRRLHQVKPPYYDAPETMGFFDETDRVFFAADAFGALLPGSVETIEEIPEDGLREGLVAWSSVDAPWLAEMDRASLGRMLGALEALDPAHVLSGHLPVSHRLDTLTDIVRSAYGRGTTEAVTQQIAAQVEAILA
;
A
#
# COMPACT_ATOMS: atom_id res chain seq x y z
N MET A 1 11.65 -13.95 2.41
CA MET A 1 10.58 -13.87 3.44
C MET A 1 9.28 -13.61 2.70
N THR A 2 8.20 -14.30 3.06
CA THR A 2 6.90 -14.21 2.38
C THR A 2 5.81 -14.72 3.33
N ASN A 3 4.55 -14.71 2.90
CA ASN A 3 3.44 -15.39 3.57
C ASN A 3 3.04 -16.65 2.81
N PHE A 4 2.06 -17.38 3.34
CA PHE A 4 1.56 -18.62 2.76
C PHE A 4 1.17 -18.47 1.28
N LEU A 5 0.47 -17.39 0.92
CA LEU A 5 -0.01 -17.19 -0.45
C LEU A 5 1.12 -16.85 -1.42
N GLY A 6 2.07 -15.99 -1.00
CA GLY A 6 3.25 -15.68 -1.80
C GLY A 6 4.12 -16.91 -2.05
N ALA A 7 4.33 -17.76 -1.04
CA ALA A 7 5.01 -19.04 -1.20
C ALA A 7 4.28 -19.97 -2.19
N GLY A 8 2.96 -20.05 -2.10
CA GLY A 8 2.13 -20.83 -3.02
C GLY A 8 2.25 -20.36 -4.47
N LYS A 9 2.15 -19.05 -4.73
CA LYS A 9 2.31 -18.47 -6.08
C LYS A 9 3.68 -18.77 -6.67
N MET A 10 4.76 -18.57 -5.90
CA MET A 10 6.13 -18.88 -6.35
C MET A 10 6.28 -20.37 -6.69
N GLY A 11 5.78 -21.26 -5.83
CA GLY A 11 5.80 -22.70 -6.07
C GLY A 11 5.07 -23.11 -7.35
N MET A 12 3.90 -22.54 -7.63
CA MET A 12 3.13 -22.80 -8.85
C MET A 12 3.82 -22.29 -10.12
N MET A 13 4.58 -21.20 -10.03
CA MET A 13 5.39 -20.68 -11.13
C MET A 13 6.69 -21.47 -11.33
N GLY A 14 7.00 -22.43 -10.46
CA GLY A 14 8.28 -23.14 -10.47
C GLY A 14 9.49 -22.23 -10.16
N VAL A 15 9.25 -21.11 -9.49
CA VAL A 15 10.29 -20.14 -9.10
C VAL A 15 10.43 -20.06 -7.59
N GLY A 16 11.60 -19.66 -7.11
CA GLY A 16 11.89 -19.53 -5.69
C GLY A 16 12.16 -20.89 -5.04
N ASP A 17 13.36 -21.02 -4.47
CA ASP A 17 13.75 -22.21 -3.71
C ASP A 17 13.08 -22.18 -2.31
N PRO A 18 12.21 -23.15 -1.97
CA PRO A 18 11.54 -23.18 -0.66
C PRO A 18 12.52 -23.21 0.52
N SER A 19 13.71 -23.80 0.36
CA SER A 19 14.74 -23.82 1.41
C SER A 19 15.32 -22.44 1.72
N ARG A 20 15.09 -21.48 0.83
CA ARG A 20 15.49 -20.07 0.96
C ARG A 20 14.31 -19.15 1.31
N MET A 21 13.12 -19.71 1.50
CA MET A 21 11.93 -18.97 1.93
C MET A 21 11.76 -19.08 3.44
N ARG A 22 11.38 -17.95 4.05
CA ARG A 22 10.86 -17.90 5.42
C ARG A 22 9.41 -17.45 5.32
N LEU A 23 8.49 -18.34 5.65
CA LEU A 23 7.10 -17.96 5.90
C LEU A 23 7.05 -17.31 7.27
N LEU A 24 6.42 -16.14 7.36
CA LEU A 24 6.15 -15.51 8.63
C LEU A 24 4.71 -15.79 9.05
N GLU A 25 4.54 -16.23 10.29
CA GLU A 25 3.23 -16.38 10.90
C GLU A 25 2.62 -15.03 11.28
N PRO A 26 1.28 -14.88 11.30
CA PRO A 26 0.65 -13.66 11.80
C PRO A 26 1.12 -13.30 13.22
N GLY A 27 1.63 -12.08 13.39
CA GLY A 27 2.16 -11.59 14.67
C GLY A 27 3.60 -12.02 14.97
N GLU A 28 4.24 -12.84 14.14
CA GLU A 28 5.66 -13.13 14.26
C GLU A 28 6.47 -11.85 14.03
N VAL A 29 7.36 -11.54 14.99
CA VAL A 29 8.36 -10.49 14.85
C VAL A 29 9.56 -11.06 14.12
N PHE A 30 9.91 -10.47 12.98
CA PHE A 30 11.07 -10.89 12.21
C PHE A 30 12.32 -10.20 12.72
N GLU A 31 13.21 -10.98 13.35
CA GLU A 31 14.49 -10.50 13.84
C GLU A 31 15.60 -10.71 12.81
N VAL A 32 16.31 -9.64 12.47
CA VAL A 32 17.46 -9.68 11.56
C VAL A 32 18.57 -8.78 12.08
N ARG A 33 19.72 -9.38 12.40
CA ARG A 33 20.84 -8.71 13.09
C ARG A 33 20.35 -8.02 14.37
N SER A 34 20.39 -6.69 14.44
CA SER A 34 19.95 -5.86 15.57
C SER A 34 18.61 -5.18 15.32
N ARG A 35 17.85 -5.62 14.32
CA ARG A 35 16.55 -5.05 13.93
C ARG A 35 15.42 -6.01 14.27
N ARG A 36 14.31 -5.45 14.72
CA ARG A 36 13.06 -6.15 15.02
C ARG A 36 11.97 -5.57 14.13
N LEU A 37 11.53 -6.37 13.16
CA LEU A 37 10.55 -5.96 12.16
C LEU A 37 9.19 -6.58 12.50
N HIS A 38 8.25 -5.75 12.91
CA HIS A 38 6.87 -6.13 13.16
C HIS A 38 6.11 -6.17 11.84
N GLN A 39 5.34 -7.23 11.59
CA GLN A 39 4.47 -7.25 10.42
C GLN A 39 3.34 -6.22 10.59
N VAL A 40 3.25 -5.30 9.65
CA VAL A 40 2.16 -4.32 9.57
C VAL A 40 1.63 -4.36 8.15
N LYS A 41 0.38 -4.82 7.98
CA LYS A 41 -0.24 -4.86 6.66
C LYS A 41 -0.38 -3.41 6.13
N PRO A 42 0.06 -3.11 4.90
CA PRO A 42 -0.18 -1.82 4.29
C PRO A 42 -1.69 -1.50 4.23
N PRO A 43 -2.08 -0.22 4.27
CA PRO A 43 -3.50 0.16 4.30
C PRO A 43 -4.25 -0.27 3.03
N TYR A 44 -3.55 -0.42 1.92
CA TYR A 44 -4.07 -0.95 0.68
C TYR A 44 -2.98 -1.68 -0.08
N TYR A 45 -3.38 -2.52 -1.03
CA TYR A 45 -2.49 -3.40 -1.78
C TYR A 45 -3.23 -3.97 -3.01
N ASP A 46 -2.47 -4.24 -4.06
CA ASP A 46 -2.90 -4.93 -5.28
C ASP A 46 -3.04 -6.45 -5.07
N ALA A 47 -2.17 -7.01 -4.23
CA ALA A 47 -2.00 -8.43 -4.06
C ALA A 47 -2.13 -8.87 -2.60
N PRO A 48 -2.92 -9.91 -2.30
CA PRO A 48 -3.10 -10.41 -0.93
C PRO A 48 -1.79 -10.86 -0.27
N GLU A 49 -0.79 -11.28 -1.05
CA GLU A 49 0.54 -11.62 -0.54
C GLU A 49 1.41 -10.41 -0.15
N THR A 50 1.01 -9.17 -0.46
CA THR A 50 1.77 -7.96 -0.11
C THR A 50 1.96 -7.85 1.40
N MET A 51 3.19 -7.59 1.83
CA MET A 51 3.56 -7.48 3.24
C MET A 51 4.24 -6.13 3.50
N GLY A 52 3.92 -5.53 4.64
CA GLY A 52 4.61 -4.36 5.16
C GLY A 52 5.24 -4.66 6.51
N PHE A 53 6.15 -3.78 6.93
CA PHE A 53 6.90 -3.95 8.16
C PHE A 53 7.05 -2.63 8.90
N PHE A 54 7.09 -2.71 10.22
CA PHE A 54 7.53 -1.62 11.07
C PHE A 54 8.83 -2.00 11.78
N ASP A 55 9.90 -1.25 11.52
CA ASP A 55 11.13 -1.30 12.31
C ASP A 55 10.95 -0.44 13.56
N GLU A 56 10.89 -1.06 14.73
CA GLU A 56 10.71 -0.33 15.99
C GLU A 56 11.94 0.48 16.40
N THR A 57 13.12 0.13 15.90
CA THR A 57 14.38 0.80 16.27
C THR A 57 14.48 2.20 15.67
N ASP A 58 14.26 2.34 14.36
CA ASP A 58 14.31 3.63 13.66
C ASP A 58 12.90 4.20 13.38
N ARG A 59 11.85 3.51 13.84
CA ARG A 59 10.44 3.84 13.58
C ARG A 59 10.11 3.97 12.09
N VAL A 60 10.59 3.02 11.29
CA VAL A 60 10.41 3.00 9.83
C VAL A 60 9.21 2.12 9.47
N PHE A 61 8.23 2.68 8.78
CA PHE A 61 7.14 1.92 8.18
C PHE A 61 7.42 1.64 6.70
N PHE A 62 7.66 0.38 6.37
CA PHE A 62 7.76 -0.13 5.00
C PHE A 62 6.36 -0.45 4.50
N ALA A 63 5.81 0.42 3.66
CA ALA A 63 4.42 0.39 3.21
C ALA A 63 4.20 -0.41 1.92
N ALA A 64 5.22 -1.12 1.42
CA ALA A 64 5.20 -1.73 0.09
C ALA A 64 4.77 -0.68 -0.96
N ASP A 65 3.79 -0.97 -1.81
CA ASP A 65 3.34 -0.06 -2.85
C ASP A 65 2.30 0.96 -2.37
N ALA A 66 1.87 0.85 -1.11
CA ALA A 66 0.99 1.84 -0.52
C ALA A 66 1.68 3.19 -0.38
N PHE A 67 0.88 4.24 -0.49
CA PHE A 67 1.24 5.65 -0.56
C PHE A 67 2.17 6.05 -1.72
N GLY A 68 2.30 5.23 -2.77
CA GLY A 68 3.00 5.63 -3.99
C GLY A 68 2.33 6.81 -4.70
N ALA A 69 3.03 7.43 -5.65
CA ALA A 69 2.49 8.49 -6.50
C ALA A 69 3.00 8.40 -7.95
N LEU A 70 2.11 8.64 -8.91
CA LEU A 70 2.48 8.86 -10.31
C LEU A 70 2.96 10.31 -10.50
N LEU A 71 4.28 10.50 -10.56
CA LEU A 71 4.90 11.81 -10.70
C LEU A 71 5.41 12.02 -12.14
N PRO A 72 5.38 13.25 -12.67
CA PRO A 72 5.83 13.55 -14.04
C PRO A 72 7.34 13.40 -14.25
N GLY A 73 8.11 13.23 -13.17
CA GLY A 73 9.55 13.03 -13.20
C GLY A 73 10.06 12.48 -11.86
N SER A 74 11.36 12.17 -11.82
CA SER A 74 12.04 11.77 -10.57
C SER A 74 12.27 12.99 -9.69
N VAL A 75 11.94 12.83 -8.42
CA VAL A 75 12.26 13.80 -7.35
C VAL A 75 13.01 13.03 -6.25
N GLU A 76 13.95 13.68 -5.60
CA GLU A 76 14.77 13.01 -4.56
C GLU A 76 14.03 13.01 -3.21
N THR A 77 13.26 14.06 -2.96
CA THR A 77 12.54 14.27 -1.70
C THR A 77 11.07 14.59 -1.94
N ILE A 78 10.21 14.23 -0.98
CA ILE A 78 8.77 14.51 -1.10
C ILE A 78 8.49 16.02 -1.03
N GLU A 79 9.36 16.79 -0.37
CA GLU A 79 9.27 18.25 -0.23
C GLU A 79 9.44 19.01 -1.56
N GLU A 80 10.04 18.37 -2.57
CA GLU A 80 10.14 18.92 -3.93
C GLU A 80 8.82 18.83 -4.71
N ILE A 81 7.86 18.03 -4.23
CA ILE A 81 6.57 17.81 -4.90
C ILE A 81 5.58 18.86 -4.41
N PRO A 82 4.97 19.66 -5.32
CA PRO A 82 3.87 20.53 -4.95
C PRO A 82 2.72 19.73 -4.32
N GLU A 83 2.05 20.28 -3.30
CA GLU A 83 1.01 19.57 -2.54
C GLU A 83 -0.10 18.99 -3.44
N ASP A 84 -0.60 19.77 -4.39
CA ASP A 84 -1.61 19.32 -5.36
C ASP A 84 -1.07 18.19 -6.25
N GLY A 85 0.20 18.28 -6.67
CA GLY A 85 0.85 17.24 -7.47
C GLY A 85 1.05 15.93 -6.70
N LEU A 86 1.41 16.01 -5.42
CA LEU A 86 1.49 14.85 -4.54
C LEU A 86 0.12 14.21 -4.38
N ARG A 87 -0.91 15.01 -4.12
CA ARG A 87 -2.29 14.54 -3.99
C ARG A 87 -2.76 13.84 -5.26
N GLU A 88 -2.66 14.49 -6.42
CA GLU A 88 -3.11 13.95 -7.70
C GLU A 88 -2.35 12.68 -8.06
N GLY A 89 -1.02 12.70 -7.92
CA GLY A 89 -0.17 11.54 -8.20
C GLY A 89 -0.48 10.35 -7.29
N LEU A 90 -0.69 10.58 -6.00
CA LEU A 90 -1.00 9.53 -5.03
C LEU A 90 -2.40 8.94 -5.25
N VAL A 91 -3.40 9.78 -5.54
CA VAL A 91 -4.75 9.31 -5.90
C VAL A 91 -4.72 8.52 -7.20
N ALA A 92 -3.98 8.98 -8.22
CA ALA A 92 -3.84 8.24 -9.47
C ALA A 92 -3.17 6.88 -9.24
N TRP A 93 -2.05 6.85 -8.49
CA TRP A 93 -1.35 5.61 -8.14
C TRP A 93 -2.25 4.63 -7.38
N SER A 94 -2.88 5.08 -6.29
CA SER A 94 -3.72 4.22 -5.44
C SER A 94 -4.95 3.69 -6.18
N SER A 95 -5.48 4.40 -7.19
CA SER A 95 -6.54 3.88 -8.04
C SER A 95 -6.09 2.73 -8.96
N VAL A 96 -4.80 2.67 -9.30
CA VAL A 96 -4.21 1.60 -10.11
C VAL A 96 -3.81 0.42 -9.22
N ASP A 97 -3.14 0.69 -8.11
CA ASP A 97 -2.65 -0.32 -7.16
C ASP A 97 -3.80 -1.02 -6.45
N ALA A 98 -4.74 -0.26 -5.88
CA ALA A 98 -5.85 -0.79 -5.12
C ALA A 98 -7.19 -0.19 -5.57
N PRO A 99 -7.71 -0.54 -6.76
CA PRO A 99 -8.99 -0.02 -7.27
C PRO A 99 -10.16 -0.24 -6.29
N TRP A 100 -10.09 -1.29 -5.46
CA TRP A 100 -11.09 -1.62 -4.44
C TRP A 100 -11.22 -0.57 -3.32
N LEU A 101 -10.25 0.34 -3.15
CA LEU A 101 -10.36 1.47 -2.21
C LEU A 101 -11.57 2.36 -2.50
N ALA A 102 -11.97 2.44 -3.76
CA ALA A 102 -13.17 3.13 -4.22
C ALA A 102 -14.45 2.70 -3.48
N GLU A 103 -14.55 1.40 -3.21
CA GLU A 103 -15.71 0.72 -2.62
C GLU A 103 -15.59 0.55 -1.11
N MET A 104 -14.49 1.01 -0.50
CA MET A 104 -14.24 0.82 0.91
C MET A 104 -15.19 1.70 1.75
N ASP A 105 -15.72 1.13 2.84
CA ASP A 105 -16.49 1.90 3.82
C ASP A 105 -15.62 2.98 4.49
N ARG A 106 -16.15 4.20 4.59
CA ARG A 106 -15.46 5.35 5.17
C ARG A 106 -14.96 5.10 6.58
N ALA A 107 -15.82 4.52 7.42
CA ALA A 107 -15.51 4.36 8.83
C ALA A 107 -14.42 3.29 9.02
N SER A 108 -14.48 2.23 8.23
CA SER A 108 -13.48 1.16 8.20
C SER A 108 -12.14 1.66 7.69
N LEU A 109 -12.12 2.42 6.60
CA LEU A 109 -10.91 3.08 6.10
C LEU A 109 -10.31 4.01 7.16
N GLY A 110 -11.14 4.86 7.77
CA GLY A 110 -10.70 5.79 8.81
C GLY A 110 -10.09 5.10 10.03
N ARG A 111 -10.70 4.01 10.52
CA ARG A 111 -10.15 3.22 11.64
C ARG A 111 -8.79 2.60 11.32
N MET A 112 -8.65 2.04 10.11
CA MET A 112 -7.40 1.44 9.67
C MET A 112 -6.28 2.48 9.54
N LEU A 113 -6.55 3.62 8.88
CA LEU A 113 -5.58 4.70 8.76
C LEU A 113 -5.21 5.29 10.12
N GLY A 114 -6.19 5.50 11.01
CA GLY A 114 -5.94 5.98 12.37
C GLY A 114 -5.09 5.01 13.21
N ALA A 115 -5.23 3.70 13.01
CA ALA A 115 -4.37 2.71 13.67
C ALA A 115 -2.91 2.78 13.17
N LEU A 116 -2.70 3.06 11.89
CA LEU A 116 -1.37 3.30 11.32
C LEU A 116 -0.78 4.63 11.80
N GLU A 117 -1.58 5.69 11.89
CA GLU A 117 -1.15 6.97 12.47
C GLU A 117 -0.70 6.80 13.93
N ALA A 118 -1.38 5.96 14.72
CA ALA A 118 -1.00 5.67 16.10
C ALA A 118 0.35 4.95 16.24
N LEU A 119 0.87 4.34 15.16
CA LEU A 119 2.21 3.78 15.12
C LEU A 119 3.28 4.87 15.19
N ASP A 120 2.94 6.09 14.75
CA ASP A 120 3.77 7.29 14.75
C ASP A 120 5.18 7.05 14.14
N PRO A 121 5.26 6.55 12.88
CA PRO A 121 6.54 6.28 12.25
C PRO A 121 7.30 7.59 11.98
N ALA A 122 8.61 7.58 12.20
CA ALA A 122 9.50 8.68 11.83
C ALA A 122 9.77 8.71 10.30
N HIS A 123 9.63 7.57 9.65
CA HIS A 123 9.88 7.38 8.23
C HIS A 123 8.83 6.45 7.61
N VAL A 124 8.32 6.80 6.44
CA VAL A 124 7.46 5.97 5.62
C VAL A 124 8.17 5.71 4.29
N LEU A 125 8.35 4.44 3.96
CA LEU A 125 8.99 3.97 2.74
C LEU A 125 7.96 3.26 1.86
N SER A 126 7.60 3.90 0.75
CA SER A 126 6.84 3.28 -0.33
C SER A 126 7.79 2.80 -1.42
N GLY A 127 7.40 1.76 -2.16
CA GLY A 127 8.08 1.36 -3.39
C GLY A 127 7.94 2.40 -4.51
N HIS A 128 6.95 3.29 -4.41
CA HIS A 128 6.55 4.20 -5.48
C HIS A 128 6.43 5.67 -5.03
N LEU A 129 7.11 6.04 -3.94
CA LEU A 129 7.27 7.43 -3.50
C LEU A 129 8.63 7.57 -2.80
N PRO A 130 9.33 8.71 -2.91
CA PRO A 130 10.46 9.02 -2.04
C PRO A 130 10.11 8.90 -0.56
N VAL A 131 11.15 8.84 0.28
CA VAL A 131 10.99 8.83 1.75
C VAL A 131 10.05 9.96 2.18
N SER A 132 9.06 9.61 3.00
CA SER A 132 8.21 10.58 3.66
C SER A 132 8.43 10.55 5.17
N HIS A 133 8.31 11.71 5.80
CA HIS A 133 8.31 11.88 7.25
C HIS A 133 6.93 12.27 7.79
N ARG A 134 5.90 12.25 6.92
CA ARG A 134 4.57 12.80 7.18
C ARG A 134 3.51 11.77 6.82
N LEU A 135 3.37 10.72 7.63
CA LEU A 135 2.34 9.70 7.43
C LEU A 135 0.95 10.33 7.44
N ASP A 136 0.73 11.32 8.31
CA ASP A 136 -0.50 12.11 8.42
C ASP A 136 -0.93 12.73 7.08
N THR A 137 0.01 13.35 6.36
CA THR A 137 -0.28 13.91 5.03
C THR A 137 -0.72 12.83 4.04
N LEU A 138 -0.05 11.68 4.05
CA LEU A 138 -0.35 10.59 3.12
C LEU A 138 -1.71 9.94 3.44
N THR A 139 -2.00 9.69 4.72
CA THR A 139 -3.27 9.12 5.15
C THR A 139 -4.43 10.08 4.95
N ASP A 140 -4.25 11.39 5.12
CA ASP A 140 -5.29 12.38 4.85
C ASP A 140 -5.62 12.49 3.36
N ILE A 141 -4.64 12.35 2.47
CA ILE A 141 -4.90 12.25 1.02
C ILE A 141 -5.80 11.04 0.74
N VAL A 142 -5.44 9.87 1.23
CA VAL A 142 -6.24 8.63 1.04
C VAL A 142 -7.64 8.78 1.64
N ARG A 143 -7.73 9.27 2.88
CA ARG A 143 -8.99 9.46 3.63
C ARG A 143 -9.93 10.44 2.94
N SER A 144 -9.40 11.46 2.28
CA SER A 144 -10.20 12.47 1.59
C SER A 144 -10.59 12.05 0.17
N ALA A 145 -9.77 11.23 -0.49
CA ALA A 145 -10.02 10.71 -1.83
C ALA A 145 -10.96 9.50 -1.84
N TYR A 146 -10.85 8.61 -0.86
CA TYR A 146 -11.57 7.34 -0.80
C TYR A 146 -12.54 7.26 0.37
N GLY A 147 -13.26 6.14 0.49
CA GLY A 147 -14.22 5.95 1.58
C GLY A 147 -15.59 6.57 1.33
N ARG A 148 -15.91 6.97 0.09
CA ARG A 148 -17.24 7.50 -0.25
C ARG A 148 -18.08 6.57 -1.12
N GLY A 149 -17.50 5.47 -1.64
CA GLY A 149 -18.18 4.63 -2.64
C GLY A 149 -18.38 5.34 -3.99
N THR A 150 -17.64 6.43 -4.25
CA THR A 150 -17.88 7.32 -5.40
C THR A 150 -16.73 7.38 -6.40
N THR A 151 -15.63 6.68 -6.17
CA THR A 151 -14.63 6.50 -7.24
C THR A 151 -15.18 5.40 -8.14
N GLU A 152 -15.23 5.61 -9.46
CA GLU A 152 -15.76 4.59 -10.38
C GLU A 152 -14.82 3.36 -10.39
N ALA A 153 -14.98 2.42 -9.45
CA ALA A 153 -14.33 1.10 -9.54
C ALA A 153 -14.80 0.37 -10.80
N VAL A 154 -16.07 0.57 -11.15
CA VAL A 154 -16.64 0.28 -12.47
C VAL A 154 -16.54 1.53 -13.32
N THR A 155 -15.49 1.60 -14.14
CA THR A 155 -15.36 2.70 -15.11
C THR A 155 -16.50 2.63 -16.13
N GLN A 156 -16.86 3.77 -16.72
CA GLN A 156 -17.76 3.80 -17.89
C GLN A 156 -17.35 2.83 -18.99
N GLN A 157 -16.05 2.56 -19.13
CA GLN A 157 -15.53 1.56 -20.07
C GLN A 157 -15.93 0.13 -19.69
N ILE A 158 -15.85 -0.26 -18.41
CA ILE A 158 -16.29 -1.59 -17.95
C ILE A 158 -17.80 -1.75 -18.18
N ALA A 159 -18.59 -0.72 -17.85
CA ALA A 159 -20.02 -0.73 -18.11
C ALA A 159 -20.33 -0.92 -19.60
N ALA A 160 -19.67 -0.15 -20.48
CA ALA A 160 -19.84 -0.25 -21.93
C ALA A 160 -19.41 -1.63 -22.49
N GLN A 161 -18.35 -2.23 -21.95
CA GLN A 161 -17.92 -3.58 -22.34
C GLN A 161 -18.98 -4.64 -22.00
N VAL A 162 -19.57 -4.56 -20.80
CA VAL A 162 -20.63 -5.48 -20.37
C VAL A 162 -21.89 -5.28 -21.22
N GLU A 163 -22.30 -4.03 -21.45
CA GLU A 163 -23.44 -3.71 -22.30
C GLU A 163 -23.27 -4.25 -23.73
N ALA A 164 -22.07 -4.14 -24.31
CA ALA A 164 -21.78 -4.67 -25.64
C ALA A 164 -21.82 -6.21 -25.72
N ILE A 165 -21.54 -6.92 -24.63
CA ILE A 165 -21.67 -8.40 -24.56
C ILE A 165 -23.14 -8.82 -24.44
N LEU A 166 -23.96 -7.98 -23.82
CA LEU A 166 -25.38 -8.26 -23.55
C LEU A 166 -26.33 -7.83 -24.68
N ALA A 167 -25.84 -7.08 -25.67
CA ALA A 167 -26.57 -6.63 -26.86
C ALA A 167 -26.60 -7.70 -27.97
#